data_AF-A0A8I1WA79-F1
#
_entry.id   AF-A0A8I1WA79-F1
#
_cell.length_a   1.000
_cell.length_b   1.000
_cell.length_c   1.000
_cell.angle_alpha   90.00
_cell.angle_beta   90.00
_cell.angle_gamma   90.00
#
_symmetry.space_group_name_H-M   'P 1'
#
loop_
_entity.id
_entity.type
_entity.pdbx_description
1 polymer ?
#
loop_
_entity_poly.entity_id
_entity_poly.type
_entity_poly.pdbx_seq_one_letter_code
_entity_poly.pdbx_strand_id
1 'polypeptide(L)'
;GKTYVWVQVFENKGEAMGCSQPQPHGQGWANNFLPNEIERKEHHLKEYYKQYGRNLLVDYVQAELKDGSRIVVETEHWVALVPYWAAWTFETMLLPKTHIRRMSELTDEQSDDLAMAMKKLTSS
;
A
#
# COMPACT_ATOMS: atom_id res chain seq x y z
N GLY A 1 -16.08 10.16 20.94
CA GLY A 1 -15.41 10.67 19.73
C GLY A 1 -16.17 10.19 18.52
N LYS A 2 -16.16 10.93 17.39
CA LYS A 2 -16.81 10.46 16.15
C LYS A 2 -16.09 9.23 15.63
N THR A 3 -16.83 8.13 15.47
CA THR A 3 -16.33 6.86 14.94
C THR A 3 -16.45 6.89 13.42
N TYR A 4 -15.34 6.74 12.71
CA TYR A 4 -15.31 6.66 11.25
C TYR A 4 -15.05 5.21 10.83
N VAL A 5 -15.72 4.75 9.77
CA VAL A 5 -15.64 3.35 9.30
C VAL A 5 -14.39 3.13 8.44
N TRP A 6 -13.96 4.16 7.70
CA TRP A 6 -12.78 4.10 6.84
C TRP A 6 -11.97 5.39 6.92
N VAL A 7 -10.64 5.27 6.99
CA VAL A 7 -9.69 6.38 6.90
C VAL A 7 -8.78 6.12 5.69
N GLN A 8 -8.90 6.95 4.66
CA GLN A 8 -8.05 6.90 3.47
C GLN A 8 -6.96 7.96 3.57
N VAL A 9 -5.71 7.53 3.61
CA VAL A 9 -4.55 8.43 3.45
C VAL A 9 -4.13 8.39 1.99
N PHE A 10 -3.89 9.55 1.38
CA PHE A 10 -3.35 9.67 0.03
C PHE A 10 -2.55 10.97 -0.13
N GLU A 11 -1.65 11.01 -1.10
CA GLU A 11 -0.87 12.18 -1.47
C GLU A 11 -1.00 12.39 -2.98
N ASN A 12 -1.27 13.63 -3.39
CA ASN A 12 -1.24 14.03 -4.80
C ASN A 12 0.01 14.89 -5.03
N LYS A 13 0.99 14.37 -5.76
CA LYS A 13 2.24 15.08 -6.05
C LYS A 13 2.33 15.42 -7.53
N GLY A 14 2.52 16.71 -7.84
CA GLY A 14 2.77 17.22 -9.18
C GLY A 14 1.58 17.90 -9.86
N GLU A 15 1.87 18.91 -10.69
CA GLU A 15 0.88 19.73 -11.41
C GLU A 15 0.07 18.88 -12.41
N ALA A 16 0.70 17.86 -13.02
CA ALA A 16 0.04 16.89 -13.90
C ALA A 16 -1.01 16.01 -13.19
N MET A 17 -0.96 15.91 -11.86
CA MET A 17 -1.91 15.17 -11.02
C MET A 17 -2.95 16.10 -10.38
N GLY A 18 -3.07 17.35 -10.84
CA GLY A 18 -4.06 18.32 -10.36
C GLY A 18 -3.67 19.04 -9.07
N CYS A 19 -2.39 19.05 -8.69
CA CYS A 19 -1.92 19.74 -7.49
C CYS A 19 -1.74 21.25 -7.77
N SER A 20 -2.60 22.08 -7.18
CA SER A 20 -2.54 23.54 -7.30
C SER A 20 -1.58 24.21 -6.28
N GLN A 21 -1.03 23.44 -5.33
CA GLN A 21 -0.23 23.97 -4.24
C GLN A 21 1.12 23.23 -4.10
N PRO A 22 2.27 23.89 -4.33
CA PRO A 22 3.58 23.24 -4.44
C PRO A 22 4.18 22.75 -3.11
N GLN A 23 3.51 22.96 -1.97
CA GLN A 23 3.99 22.44 -0.69
C GLN A 23 3.66 20.95 -0.54
N PRO A 24 4.59 20.11 -0.06
CA PRO A 24 4.32 18.71 0.25
C PRO A 24 3.20 18.60 1.30
N HIS A 25 2.08 17.97 0.95
CA HIS A 25 0.99 17.72 1.88
C HIS A 25 0.30 16.38 1.58
N GLY A 26 0.13 15.56 2.61
CA GLY A 26 -0.75 14.39 2.57
C GLY A 26 -2.19 14.79 2.92
N GLN A 27 -3.17 14.09 2.36
CA GLN A 27 -4.58 14.25 2.70
C GLN A 27 -5.10 12.97 3.36
N GLY A 28 -5.91 13.15 4.40
CA GLY A 28 -6.63 12.07 5.07
C GLY A 28 -8.13 12.30 4.93
N TRP A 29 -8.84 11.38 4.27
CA TRP A 29 -10.29 11.40 4.19
C TRP A 29 -10.86 10.35 5.14
N ALA A 30 -11.68 10.79 6.09
CA ALA A 30 -12.41 9.90 6.99
C ALA A 30 -13.87 9.82 6.55
N ASN A 31 -14.31 8.63 6.14
CA ASN A 31 -15.66 8.38 5.64
C ASN A 31 -16.46 7.52 6.62
N ASN A 32 -17.75 7.81 6.73
CA ASN A 32 -18.70 7.01 7.52
C ASN A 32 -19.26 5.81 6.73
N PHE A 33 -18.79 5.58 5.51
CA PHE A 33 -19.14 4.47 4.64
C PHE A 33 -17.88 3.92 3.97
N LEU A 34 -17.90 2.63 3.60
CA LEU A 34 -16.83 2.03 2.81
C LEU A 34 -16.94 2.52 1.35
N PRO A 35 -15.87 3.05 0.75
CA PRO A 35 -15.85 3.32 -0.69
C PRO A 35 -15.96 2.02 -1.49
N ASN A 36 -16.62 2.05 -2.65
CA ASN A 36 -16.86 0.86 -3.51
C ASN A 36 -15.58 0.05 -3.82
N GLU A 37 -14.47 0.75 -4.08
CA GLU A 37 -13.19 0.10 -4.36
C GLU A 37 -12.63 -0.69 -3.16
N ILE A 38 -12.86 -0.18 -1.95
CA ILE A 38 -12.45 -0.86 -0.71
C ILE A 38 -13.36 -2.05 -0.45
N GLU A 39 -14.67 -1.91 -0.65
CA GLU A 39 -15.62 -3.02 -0.47
C GLU A 39 -15.30 -4.18 -1.42
N ARG A 40 -15.03 -3.87 -2.69
CA ARG A 40 -14.63 -4.87 -3.69
C ARG A 40 -13.31 -5.55 -3.32
N LYS A 41 -12.31 -4.79 -2.84
CA LYS A 41 -11.04 -5.35 -2.37
C LYS A 41 -11.26 -6.26 -1.16
N GLU A 42 -12.04 -5.83 -0.18
CA GLU A 42 -12.37 -6.60 1.01
C GLU A 42 -13.07 -7.91 0.65
N HIS A 43 -14.04 -7.88 -0.27
CA HIS A 43 -14.74 -9.06 -0.74
C HIS A 43 -13.77 -10.10 -1.33
N HIS A 44 -12.92 -9.71 -2.27
CA HIS A 44 -11.97 -10.64 -2.91
C HIS A 44 -10.90 -11.16 -1.95
N LEU A 45 -10.37 -10.31 -1.06
CA LEU A 45 -9.39 -10.74 -0.05
C LEU A 45 -10.00 -11.74 0.94
N LYS A 46 -11.26 -11.51 1.36
CA LYS A 46 -11.99 -12.46 2.22
C LYS A 46 -12.25 -13.78 1.50
N GLU A 47 -12.65 -13.74 0.23
CA GLU A 47 -12.94 -14.96 -0.51
C GLU A 47 -11.68 -15.80 -0.73
N TYR A 48 -10.55 -15.17 -1.07
CA TYR A 48 -9.26 -15.84 -1.12
C TYR A 48 -8.88 -16.47 0.22
N TYR A 49 -9.06 -15.74 1.32
CA TYR A 49 -8.78 -16.26 2.65
C TYR A 49 -9.67 -17.46 3.01
N LYS A 50 -10.96 -17.42 2.68
CA LYS A 50 -11.87 -18.57 2.89
C LYS A 50 -11.45 -19.79 2.07
N GLN A 51 -11.00 -19.58 0.84
CA GLN A 51 -10.63 -20.66 -0.07
C GLN A 51 -9.28 -21.30 0.28
N TYR A 52 -8.28 -20.49 0.66
CA TYR A 52 -6.90 -20.95 0.81
C TYR A 52 -6.34 -20.87 2.24
N GLY A 53 -7.05 -20.24 3.18
CA GLY A 53 -6.59 -20.03 4.56
C GLY A 53 -5.40 -19.09 4.71
N ARG A 54 -5.02 -18.37 3.65
CA ARG A 54 -3.82 -17.53 3.58
C ARG A 54 -4.15 -16.12 3.10
N ASN A 55 -3.26 -15.16 3.37
CA ASN A 55 -3.43 -13.78 2.93
C ASN A 55 -2.89 -13.62 1.50
N LEU A 56 -3.78 -13.25 0.56
CA LEU A 56 -3.46 -13.05 -0.86
C LEU A 56 -2.24 -12.14 -1.07
N LEU A 57 -2.20 -10.98 -0.40
CA LEU A 57 -1.15 -9.99 -0.64
C LEU A 57 0.20 -10.45 -0.10
N VAL A 58 0.21 -11.18 1.02
CA VAL A 58 1.43 -11.79 1.54
C VAL A 58 1.92 -12.88 0.60
N ASP A 59 1.04 -13.77 0.14
CA ASP A 59 1.40 -14.81 -0.84
C ASP A 59 1.93 -14.19 -2.14
N TYR A 60 1.31 -13.10 -2.60
CA TYR A 60 1.75 -12.33 -3.77
C TYR A 60 3.13 -11.72 -3.57
N VAL A 61 3.39 -11.03 -2.44
CA VAL A 61 4.72 -10.50 -2.11
C VAL A 61 5.76 -11.60 -2.11
N GLN A 62 5.48 -12.75 -1.52
CA GLN A 62 6.41 -13.88 -1.50
C GLN A 62 6.68 -14.46 -2.89
N ALA A 63 5.71 -14.42 -3.81
CA ALA A 63 5.91 -14.82 -5.20
C ALA A 63 6.79 -13.80 -5.95
N GLU A 64 6.52 -12.51 -5.78
CA GLU A 64 7.29 -11.43 -6.41
C GLU A 64 8.73 -11.36 -5.90
N LEU A 65 8.97 -11.62 -4.60
CA LEU A 65 10.32 -11.70 -4.04
C LEU A 65 11.13 -12.88 -4.61
N LYS A 66 10.47 -13.97 -5.01
CA LYS A 66 11.14 -15.12 -5.66
C LYS A 66 11.46 -14.87 -7.13
N ASP A 67 10.60 -14.13 -7.82
CA ASP A 67 10.80 -13.75 -9.23
C ASP A 67 11.84 -12.63 -9.35
N GLY A 68 11.69 -11.57 -8.55
CA GLY A 68 12.60 -10.42 -8.52
C GLY A 68 12.42 -9.44 -9.69
N SER A 69 11.83 -9.86 -10.82
CA SER A 69 11.77 -9.05 -12.05
C SER A 69 10.98 -7.75 -11.96
N ARG A 70 10.07 -7.62 -10.99
CA ARG A 70 9.22 -6.44 -10.78
C ARG A 70 9.54 -5.67 -9.50
N ILE A 71 10.57 -6.07 -8.76
CA ILE A 71 10.97 -5.40 -7.53
C ILE A 71 11.72 -4.11 -7.87
N VAL A 72 11.25 -3.00 -7.31
CA VAL A 72 11.85 -1.67 -7.47
C VAL A 72 12.70 -1.32 -6.24
N VAL A 73 12.14 -1.55 -5.05
CA VAL A 73 12.83 -1.34 -3.76
C VAL A 73 12.52 -2.52 -2.86
N GLU A 74 13.56 -3.01 -2.20
CA GLU A 74 13.43 -4.00 -1.13
C GLU A 74 14.19 -3.49 0.10
N THR A 75 13.54 -3.52 1.25
CA THR A 75 14.14 -3.26 2.57
C THR A 75 13.91 -4.45 3.49
N GLU A 76 14.17 -4.34 4.78
CA GLU A 76 14.02 -5.47 5.69
C GLU A 76 12.56 -5.93 5.81
N HIS A 77 11.64 -4.98 6.00
CA HIS A 77 10.23 -5.23 6.26
C HIS A 77 9.30 -4.89 5.10
N TRP A 78 9.78 -4.14 4.10
CA TRP A 78 8.95 -3.63 3.01
C TRP A 78 9.48 -4.00 1.63
N VAL A 79 8.56 -4.01 0.67
CA VAL A 79 8.86 -4.18 -0.75
C VAL A 79 8.01 -3.21 -1.57
N ALA A 80 8.65 -2.46 -2.46
CA ALA A 80 7.99 -1.69 -3.51
C ALA A 80 8.21 -2.41 -4.84
N LEU A 81 7.12 -2.66 -5.56
CA LEU A 81 7.14 -3.40 -6.82
C LEU A 81 6.14 -2.82 -7.82
N VAL A 82 6.37 -3.08 -9.09
CA VAL A 82 5.36 -2.82 -10.13
C VAL A 82 4.37 -3.98 -10.11
N PRO A 83 3.08 -3.77 -9.82
CA PRO A 83 2.12 -4.87 -9.76
C PRO A 83 2.02 -5.55 -11.13
N TYR A 84 1.85 -6.88 -11.14
CA TYR A 84 1.62 -7.63 -12.38
C TYR A 84 0.44 -7.10 -13.20
N TRP A 85 -0.55 -6.49 -12.53
CA TRP A 85 -1.73 -5.87 -13.11
C TRP A 85 -1.65 -4.33 -13.20
N ALA A 86 -0.45 -3.75 -13.22
CA ALA A 86 -0.25 -2.31 -13.34
C ALA A 86 -1.03 -1.71 -14.52
N ALA A 87 -1.78 -0.64 -14.27
CA ALA A 87 -2.52 0.10 -15.28
C ALA A 87 -1.77 1.35 -15.75
N TRP A 88 -0.85 1.88 -14.94
CA TRP A 88 -0.05 3.07 -15.25
C TRP A 88 1.41 2.74 -15.50
N THR A 89 2.07 3.53 -16.37
CA THR A 89 3.45 3.30 -16.84
C THR A 89 4.52 3.25 -15.73
N PHE A 90 4.22 3.72 -14.52
CA PHE A 90 5.09 3.59 -13.34
C PHE A 90 4.28 3.30 -12.06
N GLU A 91 3.16 2.59 -12.19
CA GLU A 91 2.40 2.18 -11.02
C GLU A 91 3.28 1.34 -10.10
N THR A 92 3.41 1.76 -8.84
CA THR A 92 4.17 1.02 -7.84
C THR A 92 3.29 0.76 -6.64
N MET A 93 3.40 -0.45 -6.10
CA MET A 93 2.71 -0.88 -4.89
C MET A 93 3.75 -1.15 -3.80
N LEU A 94 3.62 -0.46 -2.66
CA LEU A 94 4.43 -0.66 -1.47
C LEU A 94 3.67 -1.56 -0.48
N LEU A 95 4.25 -2.71 -0.15
CA LEU A 95 3.63 -3.72 0.71
C LEU A 95 4.59 -4.19 1.80
N PRO A 96 4.08 -4.55 3.00
CA PRO A 96 4.88 -5.22 4.01
C PRO A 96 5.14 -6.67 3.60
N LYS A 97 6.32 -7.20 3.95
CA LYS A 97 6.67 -8.61 3.73
C LYS A 97 5.96 -9.57 4.67
N THR A 98 5.42 -9.05 5.77
CA THR A 98 4.66 -9.78 6.80
C THR A 98 3.22 -9.31 6.85
N HIS A 99 2.34 -10.12 7.44
CA HIS A 99 0.93 -9.77 7.58
C HIS A 99 0.74 -8.62 8.59
N ILE A 100 0.24 -7.48 8.10
CA ILE A 100 -0.08 -6.29 8.91
C ILE A 100 -1.45 -5.81 8.46
N ARG A 101 -2.40 -5.66 9.39
CA ARG A 101 -3.79 -5.29 9.03
C ARG A 101 -3.99 -3.78 8.98
N ARG A 102 -3.26 -3.04 9.82
CA ARG A 102 -3.41 -1.59 10.01
C ARG A 102 -2.07 -0.96 10.35
N MET A 103 -1.90 0.32 9.98
CA MET A 103 -0.70 1.10 10.30
C MET A 103 -0.44 1.21 11.81
N SER A 104 -1.49 1.15 12.64
CA SER A 104 -1.37 1.15 14.10
C SER A 104 -0.79 -0.14 14.69
N GLU A 105 -0.63 -1.19 13.89
CA GLU A 105 -0.04 -2.47 14.30
C GLU A 105 1.46 -2.55 13.95
N LEU A 106 2.04 -1.50 13.37
CA LEU A 106 3.46 -1.46 13.06
C LEU A 106 4.29 -1.39 14.34
N THR A 107 5.36 -2.17 14.39
CA THR A 107 6.46 -1.96 15.35
C THR A 107 7.27 -0.73 14.97
N ASP A 108 8.05 -0.20 15.91
CA ASP A 108 8.94 0.93 15.66
C ASP A 108 9.93 0.62 14.52
N GLU A 109 10.50 -0.59 14.51
CA GLU A 109 11.41 -1.06 13.45
C GLU A 109 10.74 -1.08 12.07
N GLN A 110 9.50 -1.60 11.98
CA GLN A 110 8.74 -1.61 10.73
C GLN A 110 8.36 -0.19 10.27
N SER A 111 8.10 0.72 11.21
CA SER A 111 7.78 2.11 10.90
C SER A 111 9.01 2.88 10.39
N ASP A 112 10.17 2.69 11.01
CA ASP A 112 11.42 3.31 10.57
C ASP A 112 11.87 2.76 9.20
N ASP A 113 11.72 1.45 8.99
CA ASP A 113 12.03 0.82 7.70
C ASP A 113 11.05 1.26 6.60
N LEU A 114 9.79 1.54 6.94
CA LEU A 114 8.82 2.12 5.99
C LEU A 114 9.31 3.49 5.51
N ALA A 115 9.76 4.35 6.42
CA ALA A 115 10.30 5.67 6.05
C ALA A 115 11.51 5.53 5.12
N MET A 116 12.37 4.53 5.36
CA MET A 116 13.49 4.22 4.47
C MET A 116 13.02 3.75 3.09
N ALA A 117 12.06 2.83 3.03
CA ALA A 117 11.51 2.32 1.77
C ALA A 117 10.88 3.43 0.93
N MET A 118 10.08 4.31 1.55
CA MET A 118 9.48 5.47 0.88
C MET A 118 10.54 6.45 0.37
N LYS A 119 11.57 6.73 1.17
CA LYS A 119 12.68 7.60 0.75
C LYS A 119 13.38 7.03 -0.48
N LYS A 120 13.73 5.74 -0.46
CA LYS A 120 14.38 5.06 -1.60
C LYS A 120 13.50 5.11 -2.86
N LEU A 121 12.21 4.79 -2.73
CA LEU A 121 11.27 4.76 -3.86
C LEU A 121 11.04 6.14 -4.49
N THR A 122 11.06 7.20 -3.69
CA THR A 122 10.82 8.57 -4.18
C THR A 122 12.08 9.30 -4.62
N SER A 123 13.27 8.74 -4.32
CA SER A 123 14.57 9.30 -4.71
C SER A 123 15.14 8.69 -5.99
N SER A 124 14.54 7.61 -6.49
CA SER A 124 14.87 6.96 -7.76
C SER A 124 14.27 7.68 -8.97
#